data_AF-A0A821JDV7-F1
#
_entry.id   AF-A0A821JDV7-F1
#
_cell.length_a   1.000
_cell.length_b   1.000
_cell.length_c   1.000
_cell.angle_alpha   90.00
_cell.angle_beta   90.00
_cell.angle_gamma   90.00
#
_symmetry.space_group_name_H-M   'P 1'
#
loop_
_entity.id
_entity.type
_entity.pdbx_description
1 polymer ?
#
loop_
_entity_poly.entity_id
_entity_poly.type
_entity_poly.pdbx_seq_one_letter_code
_entity_poly.pdbx_strand_id
1 'polypeptide(L)'
;MKHGNIKPICLPSGTVPQPADNISMIAVGWGTRSMSSMIPSSILQQITVKSVPSTYSGWQKFVSDSRLQFCAGIITGGKDTCQGDSGGPLMAFVNKAWQPHGITSNGNGCALSSNPGIYTRVSYYIKWIASIVSSNEITTTTIISIMRSTANMTTAKRNNNKNYDLHEQT
;
A
#
# COMPACT_ATOMS: atom_id res chain seq x y z
N MET A 1 -16.15 -0.49 16.92
CA MET A 1 -16.91 0.24 15.87
C MET A 1 -16.57 -0.37 14.52
N LYS A 2 -17.53 -1.02 13.84
CA LYS A 2 -17.35 -1.46 12.44
C LYS A 2 -17.90 -0.34 11.56
N HIS A 3 -17.02 0.45 10.93
CA HIS A 3 -17.45 1.46 9.96
C HIS A 3 -17.87 0.75 8.67
N GLY A 4 -19.19 0.63 8.42
CA GLY A 4 -19.74 -0.11 7.27
C GLY A 4 -19.25 0.37 5.89
N ASN A 5 -18.66 1.56 5.83
CA ASN A 5 -18.20 2.22 4.61
C ASN A 5 -16.67 2.35 4.52
N ILE A 6 -15.89 1.76 5.43
CA ILE A 6 -14.42 1.83 5.42
C ILE A 6 -13.87 0.42 5.27
N LYS A 7 -13.16 0.17 4.17
CA LYS A 7 -12.49 -1.11 3.91
C LYS A 7 -11.09 -0.84 3.33
N PRO A 8 -10.06 -1.58 3.76
CA PRO A 8 -8.76 -1.50 3.11
C PRO A 8 -8.85 -2.05 1.69
N ILE A 9 -7.96 -1.58 0.82
CA ILE A 9 -7.76 -2.17 -0.50
C ILE A 9 -6.91 -3.44 -0.38
N CYS A 10 -7.09 -4.39 -1.29
CA CYS A 10 -6.27 -5.61 -1.31
C CYS A 10 -4.90 -5.31 -1.92
N LEU A 11 -3.82 -5.73 -1.26
CA LEU A 11 -2.50 -5.66 -1.88
C LEU A 11 -2.35 -6.73 -2.97
N PRO A 12 -1.66 -6.44 -4.08
CA PRO A 12 -1.27 -7.45 -5.04
C PRO A 12 -0.39 -8.53 -4.38
N SER A 13 -0.61 -9.80 -4.74
CA SER A 13 0.18 -10.93 -4.23
C SER A 13 1.44 -11.18 -5.06
N GLY A 14 2.58 -11.36 -4.40
CA GLY A 14 3.85 -11.73 -5.05
C GLY A 14 4.56 -10.57 -5.77
N THR A 15 5.62 -10.88 -6.51
CA THR A 15 6.23 -9.95 -7.47
C THR A 15 5.30 -9.82 -8.66
N VAL A 16 4.38 -8.86 -8.62
CA VAL A 16 3.59 -8.55 -9.81
C VAL A 16 4.52 -7.89 -10.82
N PRO A 17 4.63 -8.43 -12.06
CA PRO A 17 5.34 -7.79 -13.14
C PRO A 17 4.86 -6.34 -13.35
N GLN A 18 5.48 -5.64 -14.29
CA GLN A 18 4.88 -4.39 -14.78
C GLN A 18 3.39 -4.61 -15.03
N PRO A 19 2.49 -3.69 -14.61
CA PRO A 19 1.12 -3.79 -15.07
C PRO A 19 1.16 -3.96 -16.59
N ALA A 20 0.51 -5.00 -17.10
CA ALA A 20 0.53 -5.27 -18.52
C ALA A 20 0.17 -3.99 -19.29
N ASP A 21 0.71 -3.87 -20.49
CA ASP A 21 0.52 -2.66 -21.29
C ASP A 21 -0.98 -2.44 -21.54
N ASN A 22 -1.41 -1.19 -21.49
CA ASN A 22 -2.79 -0.76 -21.73
C ASN A 22 -3.85 -1.31 -20.77
N ILE A 23 -3.49 -1.77 -19.57
CA ILE A 23 -4.47 -2.06 -18.52
C ILE A 23 -5.22 -0.78 -18.15
N SER A 24 -6.54 -0.84 -18.15
CA SER A 24 -7.39 0.25 -17.68
C SER A 24 -7.38 0.31 -16.15
N MET A 25 -7.11 1.49 -15.63
CA MET A 25 -6.94 1.76 -14.21
C MET A 25 -7.76 2.97 -13.81
N ILE A 26 -8.11 3.04 -12.53
CA ILE A 26 -8.90 4.11 -11.94
C ILE A 26 -8.07 4.84 -10.90
N ALA A 27 -7.93 6.16 -11.08
CA ALA A 27 -7.43 7.05 -10.04
C ALA A 27 -8.60 7.80 -9.41
N VAL A 28 -8.51 8.03 -8.11
CA VAL A 28 -9.49 8.81 -7.34
C VAL A 28 -8.78 9.81 -6.45
N GLY A 29 -9.39 10.98 -6.25
CA GLY A 29 -8.80 12.03 -5.43
C GLY A 29 -9.63 13.31 -5.39
N TRP A 30 -9.21 14.23 -4.54
CA TRP A 30 -9.83 15.55 -4.36
C TRP A 30 -8.95 16.67 -4.91
N GLY A 31 -7.92 16.35 -5.68
CA GLY A 31 -7.02 17.34 -6.28
C GLY A 31 -7.73 18.33 -7.20
N THR A 32 -6.94 19.25 -7.73
CA THR A 32 -7.41 20.27 -8.67
C THR A 32 -7.90 19.59 -9.96
N ARG A 33 -8.96 20.15 -10.57
CA ARG A 33 -9.54 19.60 -11.81
C ARG A 33 -8.86 20.12 -13.09
N SER A 34 -7.89 21.02 -12.92
CA SER A 34 -7.10 21.66 -13.96
C SER A 34 -5.83 22.19 -13.33
N MET A 35 -4.73 22.18 -14.08
CA MET A 35 -3.46 22.80 -13.67
C MET A 35 -3.60 24.30 -13.40
N SER A 36 -4.56 24.97 -14.04
CA SER A 36 -4.82 26.40 -13.84
C SER A 36 -5.62 26.70 -12.57
N SER A 37 -6.16 25.69 -11.88
CA SER A 37 -6.91 25.86 -10.64
C SER A 37 -5.98 25.70 -9.45
N MET A 38 -6.10 26.59 -8.46
CA MET A 38 -5.48 26.43 -7.14
C MET A 38 -6.43 25.80 -6.12
N ILE A 39 -7.70 25.61 -6.47
CA ILE A 39 -8.74 25.12 -5.57
C ILE A 39 -8.95 23.62 -5.85
N PRO A 40 -8.71 22.74 -4.86
CA PRO A 40 -9.03 21.33 -4.94
C PRO A 40 -10.55 21.09 -5.02
N SER A 41 -10.93 19.92 -5.51
CA SER A 41 -12.34 19.53 -5.57
C SER A 41 -12.92 19.27 -4.18
N SER A 42 -14.11 19.80 -3.88
CA SER A 42 -14.84 19.48 -2.65
C SER A 42 -15.53 18.11 -2.70
N ILE A 43 -15.63 17.51 -3.89
CA ILE A 43 -16.22 16.19 -4.13
C ILE A 43 -15.18 15.23 -4.69
N LEU A 44 -15.19 13.97 -4.23
CA LEU A 44 -14.25 12.96 -4.70
C LEU A 44 -14.41 12.80 -6.23
N GLN A 45 -13.31 12.93 -6.96
CA GLN A 45 -13.27 12.71 -8.39
C GLN A 45 -12.74 11.32 -8.71
N GLN A 46 -13.09 10.86 -9.90
CA GLN A 46 -12.62 9.60 -10.46
C GLN A 46 -12.27 9.79 -11.93
N ILE A 47 -11.13 9.24 -12.35
CA ILE A 47 -10.74 9.16 -13.76
C ILE A 47 -10.37 7.72 -14.12
N THR A 48 -10.53 7.40 -15.41
CA THR A 48 -10.02 6.15 -15.99
C THR A 48 -8.88 6.49 -16.94
N VAL A 49 -7.72 5.86 -16.72
CA VAL A 49 -6.50 6.01 -17.50
C VAL A 49 -5.94 4.62 -17.84
N LYS A 50 -4.91 4.54 -18.67
CA LYS A 50 -4.25 3.27 -19.02
C LYS A 50 -2.78 3.29 -18.64
N SER A 51 -2.22 2.13 -18.29
CA SER A 51 -0.76 1.98 -18.18
C SER A 51 -0.09 2.30 -19.53
N VAL A 52 0.99 3.08 -19.47
CA VAL A 52 1.78 3.45 -20.65
C VAL A 52 2.96 2.49 -20.76
N PRO A 53 3.16 1.84 -21.92
CA PRO A 53 4.25 0.89 -22.12
C PRO A 53 5.61 1.56 -22.02
N SER A 54 6.63 0.85 -21.52
CA SER A 54 8.01 1.35 -21.47
C SER A 54 8.63 1.61 -22.83
N THR A 55 8.02 1.08 -23.91
CA THR A 55 8.39 1.33 -25.30
C THR A 55 7.89 2.67 -25.85
N TYR A 56 7.04 3.39 -25.11
CA TYR A 56 6.62 4.74 -25.49
C TYR A 56 7.85 5.67 -25.57
N SER A 57 8.01 6.38 -26.68
CA SER A 57 9.22 7.17 -26.98
C SER A 57 9.50 8.29 -25.97
N GLY A 58 8.48 8.76 -25.25
CA GLY A 58 8.63 9.76 -24.19
C GLY A 58 8.93 9.16 -22.82
N TRP A 59 8.87 7.84 -22.65
CA TRP A 59 8.83 7.21 -21.34
C TRP A 59 10.07 7.54 -20.50
N GLN A 60 11.27 7.47 -21.08
CA GLN A 60 12.55 7.68 -20.38
C GLN A 60 12.71 9.13 -19.88
N LYS A 61 11.90 10.06 -20.35
CA LYS A 61 11.87 11.45 -19.85
C LYS A 61 11.17 11.58 -18.50
N PHE A 62 10.29 10.62 -18.17
CA PHE A 62 9.39 10.72 -17.03
C PHE A 62 9.79 9.79 -15.88
N VAL A 63 10.40 8.65 -16.19
CA VAL A 63 10.77 7.68 -15.17
C VAL A 63 12.23 7.29 -15.32
N SER A 64 12.97 7.40 -14.22
CA SER A 64 14.38 7.05 -14.10
C SER A 64 14.62 5.57 -13.82
N ASP A 65 13.71 4.92 -13.08
CA ASP A 65 13.76 3.49 -12.76
C ASP A 65 12.38 2.84 -12.91
N SER A 66 12.22 2.03 -13.96
CA SER A 66 10.97 1.30 -14.29
C SER A 66 10.58 0.23 -13.27
N ARG A 67 11.50 -0.11 -12.36
CA ARG A 67 11.20 -0.98 -11.21
C ARG A 67 10.44 -0.22 -10.15
N LEU A 68 10.76 1.06 -9.94
CA LEU A 68 10.20 1.88 -8.86
C LEU A 68 8.92 2.60 -9.27
N GLN A 69 8.81 2.97 -10.55
CA GLN A 69 7.76 3.84 -11.06
C GLN A 69 7.28 3.40 -12.44
N PHE A 70 6.11 3.87 -12.84
CA PHE A 70 5.58 3.70 -14.18
C PHE A 70 4.65 4.86 -14.55
N CYS A 71 4.38 4.99 -15.84
CA CYS A 71 3.47 6.01 -16.35
C CYS A 71 2.06 5.44 -16.57
N ALA A 72 1.04 6.24 -16.30
CA ALA A 72 -0.33 5.95 -16.71
C ALA A 72 -1.02 7.24 -17.16
N GLY A 73 -1.87 7.16 -18.18
CA GLY A 73 -2.54 8.32 -18.73
C GLY A 73 -3.28 8.03 -20.02
N ILE A 74 -3.80 9.09 -20.63
CA ILE A 74 -4.28 9.10 -22.01
C ILE A 74 -3.24 9.87 -22.81
N ILE A 75 -2.62 9.24 -23.82
CA ILE A 75 -1.53 9.87 -24.58
C ILE A 75 -1.96 11.17 -25.28
N THR A 76 -3.22 11.26 -25.70
CA THR A 76 -3.79 12.49 -26.28
C THR A 76 -4.17 13.55 -25.24
N GLY A 77 -3.96 13.29 -23.94
CA GLY A 77 -4.32 14.18 -22.84
C GLY A 77 -5.80 14.09 -22.42
N GLY A 78 -6.26 15.09 -21.68
CA GLY A 78 -7.66 15.29 -21.26
C GLY A 78 -8.06 14.72 -19.90
N LYS A 79 -7.46 13.60 -19.45
CA LYS A 79 -7.67 13.05 -18.10
C LYS A 79 -6.35 12.66 -17.46
N ASP A 80 -6.15 13.12 -16.23
CA ASP A 80 -4.96 12.83 -15.43
C ASP A 80 -5.21 13.18 -13.96
N THR A 81 -4.39 12.63 -13.07
CA THR A 81 -4.28 13.12 -11.69
C THR A 81 -3.60 14.48 -11.67
N CYS A 82 -3.87 15.30 -10.65
CA CYS A 82 -3.34 16.66 -10.61
C CYS A 82 -2.88 17.09 -9.21
N GLN A 83 -2.68 18.40 -9.01
CA GLN A 83 -2.18 18.92 -7.73
C GLN A 83 -3.15 18.54 -6.60
N GLY A 84 -2.59 17.97 -5.52
CA GLY A 84 -3.38 17.49 -4.38
C GLY A 84 -3.83 16.02 -4.48
N ASP A 85 -3.64 15.35 -5.61
CA ASP A 85 -3.91 13.90 -5.73
C ASP A 85 -2.72 13.02 -5.31
N SER A 86 -1.55 13.60 -5.04
CA SER A 86 -0.34 12.87 -4.61
C SER A 86 -0.62 12.00 -3.38
N GLY A 87 -0.18 10.74 -3.42
CA GLY A 87 -0.49 9.73 -2.41
C GLY A 87 -1.80 8.98 -2.66
N GLY A 88 -2.65 9.46 -3.56
CA GLY A 88 -3.88 8.80 -3.98
C GLY A 88 -3.64 7.50 -4.74
N PRO A 89 -4.61 6.57 -4.75
CA PRO A 89 -4.42 5.25 -5.35
C PRO A 89 -4.76 5.27 -6.85
N LEU A 90 -3.93 4.59 -7.64
CA LEU A 90 -4.24 4.15 -9.00
C LEU A 90 -4.51 2.65 -8.97
N MET A 91 -5.75 2.26 -9.22
CA MET A 91 -6.28 0.93 -8.90
C MET A 91 -6.78 0.19 -10.13
N ALA A 92 -6.72 -1.14 -10.10
CA ALA A 92 -7.40 -2.00 -11.07
C ALA A 92 -8.17 -3.09 -10.33
N PHE A 93 -9.25 -3.57 -10.95
CA PHE A 93 -10.01 -4.72 -10.43
C PHE A 93 -9.42 -6.00 -11.03
N VAL A 94 -8.67 -6.75 -10.21
CA VAL A 94 -7.92 -7.93 -10.62
C VAL A 94 -8.19 -9.05 -9.61
N ASN A 95 -8.36 -10.29 -10.07
CA ASN A 95 -8.60 -11.45 -9.20
C ASN A 95 -9.75 -11.25 -8.19
N LYS A 96 -10.84 -10.63 -8.66
CA LYS A 96 -12.06 -10.33 -7.87
C LYS A 96 -11.85 -9.33 -6.73
N ALA A 97 -10.78 -8.53 -6.76
CA ALA A 97 -10.51 -7.50 -5.77
C ALA A 97 -9.97 -6.22 -6.41
N TRP A 98 -10.25 -5.07 -5.79
CA TRP A 98 -9.53 -3.84 -6.11
C TRP A 98 -8.11 -3.93 -5.55
N GLN A 99 -7.13 -3.62 -6.39
CA GLN A 99 -5.72 -3.62 -6.03
C GLN A 99 -5.07 -2.29 -6.42
N PRO A 100 -4.23 -1.69 -5.58
CA PRO A 100 -3.44 -0.54 -5.96
C PRO A 100 -2.25 -1.01 -6.80
N HIS A 101 -2.18 -0.54 -8.04
CA HIS A 101 -1.04 -0.76 -8.92
C HIS A 101 -0.07 0.41 -8.87
N GLY A 102 -0.60 1.62 -8.68
CA GLY A 102 0.17 2.85 -8.57
C GLY A 102 -0.22 3.69 -7.36
N ILE A 103 0.71 4.53 -6.92
CA ILE A 103 0.45 5.67 -6.03
C ILE A 103 0.79 6.94 -6.81
N THR A 104 -0.15 7.88 -6.88
CA THR A 104 0.06 9.17 -7.56
C THR A 104 1.29 9.87 -6.99
N SER A 105 2.25 10.22 -7.84
CA SER A 105 3.53 10.76 -7.40
C SER A 105 3.84 12.10 -8.05
N ASN A 106 3.96 12.13 -9.38
CA ASN A 106 4.48 13.30 -10.09
C ASN A 106 3.87 13.42 -11.51
N GLY A 107 4.17 14.50 -12.20
CA GLY A 107 3.77 14.75 -13.58
C GLY A 107 4.27 16.10 -14.07
N ASN A 108 4.50 16.23 -15.38
CA ASN A 108 4.80 17.51 -16.01
C ASN A 108 3.49 18.17 -16.42
N GLY A 109 2.87 18.85 -15.45
CA GLY A 109 1.49 19.30 -15.60
C GLY A 109 0.48 18.16 -15.44
N CYS A 110 -0.77 18.41 -15.81
CA CYS A 110 -1.86 17.45 -15.75
C CYS A 110 -2.64 17.47 -17.05
N ALA A 111 -3.03 16.29 -17.54
CA ALA A 111 -3.92 16.10 -18.69
C ALA A 111 -3.38 16.69 -20.00
N LEU A 112 -2.07 16.93 -20.09
CA LEU A 112 -1.40 17.40 -21.30
C LEU A 112 -1.16 16.25 -22.27
N SER A 113 -1.25 16.53 -23.58
CA SER A 113 -0.88 15.56 -24.60
C SER A 113 0.58 15.13 -24.42
N SER A 114 0.84 13.85 -24.64
CA SER A 114 2.15 13.21 -24.59
C SER A 114 2.85 13.22 -23.22
N ASN A 115 2.18 13.72 -22.17
CA ASN A 115 2.69 13.81 -20.80
C ASN A 115 1.77 12.99 -19.87
N PRO A 116 2.04 11.69 -19.70
CA PRO A 116 1.29 10.87 -18.76
C PRO A 116 1.68 11.19 -17.31
N GLY A 117 0.78 10.92 -16.37
CA GLY A 117 1.07 10.94 -14.95
C GLY A 117 2.07 9.85 -14.55
N ILE A 118 2.88 10.13 -13.53
CA ILE A 118 3.91 9.24 -13.01
C ILE A 118 3.46 8.69 -11.65
N TYR A 119 3.51 7.37 -11.53
CA TYR A 119 3.03 6.64 -10.36
C TYR A 119 4.12 5.76 -9.78
N THR A 120 4.21 5.72 -8.45
CA THR A 120 5.03 4.73 -7.74
C THR A 120 4.46 3.34 -7.99
N ARG A 121 5.28 2.39 -8.41
CA ARG A 121 4.86 1.01 -8.70
C ARG A 121 4.71 0.22 -7.41
N VAL A 122 3.47 0.03 -6.95
CA VAL A 122 3.18 -0.65 -5.67
C VAL A 122 3.78 -2.06 -5.60
N SER A 123 3.76 -2.82 -6.69
CA SER A 123 4.23 -4.21 -6.70
C SER A 123 5.71 -4.36 -6.33
N TYR A 124 6.54 -3.36 -6.61
CA TYR A 124 7.94 -3.35 -6.20
C TYR A 124 8.10 -3.24 -4.68
N TYR A 125 7.22 -2.47 -4.04
CA TYR A 125 7.29 -2.16 -2.63
C TYR A 125 6.55 -3.17 -1.74
N ILE A 126 5.90 -4.21 -2.27
CA ILE A 126 5.12 -5.17 -1.47
C ILE A 126 5.92 -5.82 -0.35
N LYS A 127 7.18 -6.21 -0.61
CA LYS A 127 8.05 -6.77 0.44
C LYS A 127 8.34 -5.76 1.55
N TRP A 128 8.61 -4.51 1.18
CA TRP A 128 8.83 -3.42 2.14
C TRP A 128 7.55 -3.14 2.94
N ILE A 129 6.39 -2.98 2.28
CA ILE A 129 5.09 -2.80 2.92
C ILE A 129 4.81 -3.94 3.90
N ALA A 130 5.00 -5.19 3.46
CA ALA A 130 4.82 -6.36 4.31
C ALA A 130 5.74 -6.31 5.53
N SER A 131 7.02 -5.96 5.36
CA SER A 131 7.98 -5.88 6.48
C SER A 131 7.55 -4.89 7.56
N ILE A 132 7.01 -3.72 7.18
CA ILE A 132 6.53 -2.69 8.10
C ILE A 132 5.23 -3.11 8.78
N VAL A 133 4.31 -3.71 8.04
CA VAL A 133 3.01 -4.16 8.60
C VAL A 133 3.21 -5.37 9.51
N SER A 134 4.08 -6.32 9.14
CA SER A 134 4.38 -7.50 9.96
C SER A 134 5.23 -7.18 11.18
N SER A 135 6.11 -6.16 11.13
CA SER A 135 6.89 -5.75 12.30
C SER A 135 6.03 -5.12 13.40
N ASN A 136 4.86 -4.59 13.04
CA ASN A 136 3.92 -3.96 13.97
C ASN A 136 2.94 -4.95 14.63
N GLU A 137 2.89 -6.21 14.15
CA GLU A 137 2.13 -7.31 14.78
C GLU A 137 2.80 -7.84 16.08
N ILE A 138 3.99 -7.35 16.44
CA ILE A 138 4.59 -7.61 17.76
C ILE A 138 3.94 -6.72 18.83
N THR A 139 2.63 -6.79 19.07
CA THR A 139 1.99 -6.03 20.17
C THR A 139 0.84 -6.72 20.91
N THR A 140 0.60 -8.02 20.72
CA THR A 140 -0.30 -8.73 21.68
C THR A 140 0.08 -10.19 21.89
N THR A 141 0.40 -10.92 20.81
CA THR A 141 0.73 -12.35 20.92
C THR A 141 2.07 -12.59 21.62
N THR A 142 3.09 -11.76 21.36
CA THR A 142 4.39 -11.87 22.01
C THR A 142 4.30 -11.52 23.50
N ILE A 143 3.51 -10.51 23.87
CA ILE A 143 3.28 -10.18 25.29
C ILE A 143 2.50 -11.30 25.98
N ILE A 144 1.46 -11.85 25.35
CA ILE A 144 0.71 -12.99 25.91
C ILE A 144 1.60 -14.23 26.06
N SER A 145 2.47 -14.51 25.09
CA SER A 145 3.41 -15.64 25.18
C SER A 145 4.44 -15.42 26.29
N ILE A 146 5.00 -14.22 26.41
CA ILE A 146 5.95 -13.87 27.49
C ILE A 146 5.24 -13.94 28.85
N MET A 147 4.02 -13.40 28.97
CA MET A 147 3.22 -13.44 30.19
C MET A 147 2.79 -14.86 30.58
N ARG A 148 2.49 -15.73 29.60
CA ARG A 148 2.20 -17.17 29.85
C ARG A 148 3.45 -17.91 30.29
N SER A 149 4.60 -17.63 29.68
CA SER A 149 5.89 -18.21 30.08
C SER A 149 6.30 -17.77 31.49
N THR A 150 6.11 -16.51 31.86
CA THR A 150 6.43 -16.02 33.21
C THR A 150 5.46 -16.52 34.28
N ALA A 151 4.16 -16.65 33.96
CA ALA A 151 3.15 -17.26 34.83
C ALA A 151 3.42 -18.75 35.10
N ASN A 152 3.82 -19.52 34.08
CA ASN A 152 4.20 -20.93 34.25
C ASN A 152 5.48 -21.06 35.11
N MET A 153 6.41 -20.12 35.01
CA MET A 153 7.63 -20.10 35.81
C MET A 153 7.38 -19.76 37.30
N THR A 154 6.36 -18.93 37.60
CA THR A 154 5.93 -18.65 38.98
C THR A 154 5.15 -19.80 39.60
N THR A 155 4.35 -20.50 38.80
CA THR A 155 3.59 -21.68 39.26
C THR A 155 4.52 -22.87 39.54
N ALA A 156 5.56 -23.06 38.73
CA ALA A 156 6.60 -24.07 38.96
C ALA A 156 7.39 -23.81 40.26
N LYS A 157 7.66 -22.54 40.63
CA LYS A 157 8.30 -22.19 41.91
C LYS A 157 7.39 -22.42 43.13
N ARG A 158 6.07 -22.34 42.97
CA ARG A 158 5.12 -22.53 44.09
C ARG A 158 4.90 -24.00 44.46
N ASN A 159 5.09 -24.92 43.52
CA ASN A 159 4.91 -26.37 43.75
C ASN A 159 6.10 -27.06 44.42
N ASN A 160 7.25 -26.39 44.59
CA ASN A 160 8.44 -26.98 45.20
C ASN A 160 8.54 -26.79 46.73
N ASN A 161 7.55 -26.17 47.39
CA ASN A 161 7.50 -26.08 48.84
C ASN A 161 6.32 -26.90 49.41
N LYS A 162 6.48 -28.22 49.47
CA LYS A 162 5.71 -29.08 50.39
C LYS A 162 6.67 -30.03 51.13
N ASN A 163 6.78 -29.73 52.41
CA ASN A 163 7.35 -30.46 53.55
C ASN A 163 7.82 -31.90 53.34
N TYR A 164 9.06 -32.14 53.75
CA TYR A 164 9.42 -33.31 54.55
C TYR A 164 10.03 -32.81 55.86
N ASP A 165 9.31 -33.01 56.95
CA ASP A 165 9.87 -33.11 58.29
C ASP A 165 9.32 -34.42 58.89
N LEU A 166 10.14 -35.03 59.77
CA LEU A 166 9.91 -36.12 60.71
C LEU A 166 11.01 -37.21 60.69
N HIS A 167 11.79 -37.15 61.77
CA HIS A 167 12.35 -38.26 62.60
C HIS A 167 13.52 -39.08 62.03
N GLU A 168 14.51 -39.55 62.81
CA GLU A 168 15.07 -39.31 64.15
C GLU A 168 16.34 -40.20 64.23
N GLN A 169 17.26 -39.88 65.16
CA GLN A 169 18.28 -40.71 65.86
C GLN A 169 18.33 -42.21 65.47
N THR A 170 19.47 -42.85 65.16
CA THR A 170 20.80 -42.91 65.79
C THR A 170 21.86 -43.32 64.76
#